data_AF-U1R4U2-F1
#
_entry.id   AF-U1R4U2-F1
#
_cell.length_a   1.000
_cell.length_b   1.000
_cell.length_c   1.000
_cell.angle_alpha   90.00
_cell.angle_beta   90.00
_cell.angle_gamma   90.00
#
_symmetry.space_group_name_H-M   'P 1'
#
loop_
_entity.id
_entity.type
_entity.pdbx_description
1 polymer ?
#
loop_
_entity_poly.entity_id
_entity_poly.type
_entity_poly.pdbx_seq_one_letter_code
_entity_poly.pdbx_strand_id
1 'polypeptide(L)'
;DANGNLASFTNTGTGVEVAAPGVDYLSTTTVGRGEYERLSGTSMASPCAAGVAALIIDQWGTDNVTTREHLKATANDTSLSDTEEGAGIVDAQAAVETDPGSGGGGGGGGGGGGGGGTETTTLTDSLSGYFDSNCWTYSFNFADPSKVVVNLSGPSNADFDLYANDGEATCPDYYGNDYASYTLGSDESITIDNVDTSTDLYVSVDSYSGSGKYTLEIVEYE
;
A
#
# COMPACT_ATOMS: atom_id res chain seq x y z
N ASP A 1 -11.67 9.08 -16.44
CA ASP A 1 -12.78 9.93 -16.93
C ASP A 1 -14.08 9.23 -16.58
N ALA A 2 -15.22 9.66 -17.10
CA ALA A 2 -16.51 9.00 -16.79
C ALA A 2 -16.62 7.57 -17.35
N ASN A 3 -15.71 7.13 -18.22
CA ASN A 3 -15.67 5.80 -18.81
C ASN A 3 -14.62 4.89 -18.14
N GLY A 4 -14.00 5.34 -17.05
CA GLY A 4 -12.91 4.61 -16.38
C GLY A 4 -11.54 4.74 -17.06
N ASN A 5 -11.38 5.59 -18.09
CA ASN A 5 -10.08 5.76 -18.75
C ASN A 5 -9.22 6.82 -18.06
N LEU A 6 -7.91 6.76 -18.25
CA LEU A 6 -7.01 7.80 -17.79
C LEU A 6 -7.33 9.18 -18.42
N ALA A 7 -7.40 10.23 -17.60
CA ALA A 7 -7.58 11.58 -18.12
C ALA A 7 -6.29 12.08 -18.78
N SER A 8 -6.37 12.69 -19.97
CA SER A 8 -5.20 13.06 -20.78
C SER A 8 -4.23 14.07 -20.13
N PHE A 9 -4.62 14.68 -19.01
CA PHE A 9 -3.85 15.66 -18.26
C PHE A 9 -3.25 15.09 -16.96
N THR A 10 -3.50 13.82 -16.65
CA THR A 10 -2.98 13.24 -15.42
C THR A 10 -1.48 12.98 -15.53
N ASN A 11 -0.79 13.10 -14.40
CA ASN A 11 0.58 12.61 -14.29
C ASN A 11 0.55 11.12 -13.95
N THR A 12 1.52 10.38 -14.49
CA THR A 12 1.74 8.96 -14.22
C THR A 12 3.10 8.78 -13.54
N GLY A 13 3.26 7.71 -12.77
CA GLY A 13 4.51 7.36 -12.11
C GLY A 13 4.29 6.47 -10.88
N THR A 14 5.39 5.95 -10.35
CA THR A 14 5.40 5.02 -9.21
C THR A 14 4.92 5.63 -7.89
N GLY A 15 4.73 6.96 -7.83
CA GLY A 15 4.15 7.64 -6.66
C GLY A 15 2.62 7.72 -6.68
N VAL A 16 1.94 7.15 -7.69
CA VAL A 16 0.47 7.07 -7.74
C VAL A 16 0.03 5.87 -6.94
N GLU A 17 -0.81 6.09 -5.92
CA GLU A 17 -1.29 5.01 -5.04
C GLU A 17 -2.76 4.68 -5.21
N VAL A 18 -3.59 5.66 -5.57
CA VAL A 18 -5.01 5.50 -5.89
C VAL A 18 -5.43 6.54 -6.93
N ALA A 19 -6.44 6.20 -7.72
CA ALA A 19 -7.14 7.11 -8.61
C ALA A 19 -8.48 7.57 -8.02
N ALA A 20 -9.01 8.68 -8.52
CA ALA A 20 -10.36 9.14 -8.19
C ALA A 20 -10.95 9.97 -9.34
N PRO A 21 -12.29 10.15 -9.39
CA PRO A 21 -12.94 10.95 -10.42
C PRO A 21 -12.45 12.40 -10.44
N GLY A 22 -11.89 12.82 -11.58
CA GLY A 22 -11.33 14.18 -11.76
C GLY A 22 -11.73 14.87 -13.07
N VAL A 23 -12.71 14.35 -13.81
CA VAL A 23 -13.16 14.92 -15.11
C VAL A 23 -14.61 15.37 -15.00
N ASP A 24 -14.90 16.57 -15.49
CA ASP A 24 -16.24 17.18 -15.55
C ASP A 24 -17.00 17.19 -14.21
N TYR A 25 -16.27 17.42 -13.12
CA TYR A 25 -16.78 17.36 -11.76
C TYR A 25 -17.51 18.66 -11.40
N LEU A 26 -18.79 18.57 -11.03
CA LEU A 26 -19.58 19.72 -10.61
C LEU A 26 -19.21 20.11 -9.17
N SER A 27 -18.63 21.29 -8.99
CA SER A 27 -18.20 21.79 -7.67
C SER A 27 -18.72 23.20 -7.41
N THR A 28 -18.78 23.59 -6.14
CA THR A 28 -19.08 24.96 -5.73
C THR A 28 -17.92 25.88 -6.11
N THR A 29 -18.21 27.05 -6.68
CA THR A 29 -17.18 28.02 -7.08
C THR A 29 -17.29 29.32 -6.27
N THR A 30 -16.18 30.03 -6.13
CA THR A 30 -16.10 31.33 -5.43
C THR A 30 -16.40 32.53 -6.33
N VAL A 31 -16.54 32.29 -7.64
CA VAL A 31 -16.81 33.33 -8.66
C VAL A 31 -18.19 33.97 -8.47
N GLY A 32 -19.14 33.26 -7.83
CA GLY A 32 -20.43 33.80 -7.40
C GLY A 32 -21.02 32.99 -6.23
N ARG A 33 -21.68 33.67 -5.28
CA ARG A 33 -22.31 33.00 -4.13
C ARG A 33 -23.41 32.04 -4.59
N GLY A 34 -23.23 30.76 -4.29
CA GLY A 34 -24.20 29.70 -4.62
C GLY A 34 -24.09 29.18 -6.05
N GLU A 35 -23.04 29.56 -6.79
CA GLU A 35 -22.79 29.07 -8.14
C GLU A 35 -22.00 27.76 -8.12
N TYR A 36 -22.20 26.98 -9.17
CA TYR A 36 -21.51 25.73 -9.43
C TYR A 36 -20.83 25.79 -10.79
N GLU A 37 -19.67 25.14 -10.90
CA GLU A 37 -18.91 25.05 -12.13
C GLU A 37 -18.43 23.62 -12.34
N ARG A 38 -18.33 23.18 -13.59
CA ARG A 38 -17.75 21.89 -13.95
C ARG A 38 -16.25 22.07 -14.18
N LEU A 39 -15.46 21.37 -13.37
CA LEU A 39 -14.01 21.48 -13.36
C LEU A 39 -13.39 20.11 -13.64
N SER A 40 -12.22 20.12 -14.28
CA SER A 40 -11.42 18.91 -14.53
C SER A 40 -10.00 19.11 -14.05
N GLY A 41 -9.46 18.11 -13.36
CA GLY A 41 -8.10 18.11 -12.84
C GLY A 41 -7.89 17.05 -11.77
N THR A 42 -6.64 16.68 -11.54
CA THR A 42 -6.25 15.90 -10.35
C THR A 42 -6.63 16.64 -9.06
N SER A 43 -6.66 17.98 -9.08
CA SER A 43 -7.21 18.80 -8.00
C SER A 43 -8.67 18.52 -7.65
N MET A 44 -9.46 17.90 -8.54
CA MET A 44 -10.83 17.44 -8.25
C MET A 44 -10.83 15.98 -7.77
N ALA A 45 -9.90 15.16 -8.25
CA ALA A 45 -9.71 13.79 -7.78
C ALA A 45 -9.23 13.75 -6.32
N SER A 46 -8.28 14.60 -5.94
CA SER A 46 -7.72 14.64 -4.57
C SER A 46 -8.77 14.84 -3.46
N PRO A 47 -9.69 15.83 -3.52
CA PRO A 47 -10.74 15.97 -2.50
C PRO A 47 -11.76 14.83 -2.51
N CYS A 48 -11.92 14.10 -3.61
CA CYS A 48 -12.75 12.90 -3.66
C CYS A 48 -12.11 11.76 -2.85
N ALA A 49 -10.84 11.45 -3.09
CA ALA A 49 -10.08 10.47 -2.31
C ALA A 49 -10.01 10.85 -0.82
N ALA A 50 -9.79 12.14 -0.51
CA ALA A 50 -9.81 12.65 0.85
C ALA A 50 -11.19 12.48 1.54
N GLY A 51 -12.28 12.61 0.78
CA GLY A 51 -13.63 12.35 1.28
C GLY A 51 -13.83 10.89 1.66
N VAL A 52 -13.35 9.94 0.86
CA VAL A 52 -13.40 8.51 1.17
C VAL A 52 -12.54 8.20 2.40
N ALA A 53 -11.33 8.73 2.47
CA ALA A 53 -10.47 8.59 3.65
C ALA A 53 -11.16 9.11 4.94
N ALA A 54 -11.88 10.22 4.87
CA ALA A 54 -12.65 10.74 6.01
C ALA A 54 -13.79 9.79 6.43
N LEU A 55 -14.46 9.12 5.48
CA LEU A 55 -15.47 8.11 5.79
C LEU A 55 -14.87 6.89 6.49
N ILE A 56 -13.69 6.44 6.07
CA ILE A 56 -12.96 5.34 6.71
C ILE A 56 -12.64 5.70 8.17
N ILE A 57 -12.09 6.89 8.40
CA ILE A 57 -11.74 7.37 9.75
C ILE A 57 -12.97 7.46 10.64
N ASP A 58 -14.08 8.00 10.14
CA ASP A 58 -15.33 8.14 10.90
C ASP A 58 -15.94 6.78 11.27
N GLN A 59 -15.95 5.85 10.32
CA GLN A 59 -16.54 4.54 10.49
C GLN A 59 -15.71 3.62 11.40
N TRP A 60 -14.38 3.65 11.26
CA TRP A 60 -13.49 2.64 11.84
C TRP A 60 -12.51 3.19 12.88
N GLY A 61 -12.38 4.51 13.02
CA GLY A 61 -11.48 5.13 13.99
C GLY A 61 -10.00 4.91 13.69
N THR A 62 -9.64 4.75 12.42
CA THR A 62 -8.30 4.43 11.93
C THR A 62 -7.34 5.61 12.03
N ASP A 63 -6.04 5.32 12.14
CA ASP A 63 -4.98 6.30 11.93
C ASP A 63 -4.71 6.56 10.44
N ASN A 64 -3.78 7.45 10.13
CA ASN A 64 -3.45 7.81 8.75
C ASN A 64 -2.89 6.64 7.94
N VAL A 65 -2.09 5.76 8.56
CA VAL A 65 -1.49 4.59 7.89
C VAL A 65 -2.58 3.59 7.54
N THR A 66 -3.38 3.16 8.53
CA THR A 66 -4.47 2.21 8.33
C THR A 66 -5.50 2.76 7.33
N THR A 67 -5.76 4.07 7.36
CA THR A 67 -6.65 4.71 6.38
C THR A 67 -6.10 4.66 4.97
N ARG A 68 -4.80 4.93 4.78
CA ARG A 68 -4.14 4.87 3.47
C ARG A 68 -4.15 3.45 2.91
N GLU A 69 -3.83 2.46 3.74
CA GLU A 69 -3.85 1.05 3.33
C GLU A 69 -5.26 0.57 3.03
N HIS A 70 -6.23 0.88 3.88
CA HIS A 70 -7.63 0.51 3.65
C HIS A 70 -8.21 1.18 2.39
N LEU A 71 -7.80 2.42 2.10
CA LEU A 71 -8.17 3.13 0.88
C LEU A 71 -7.64 2.43 -0.37
N LYS A 72 -6.41 1.88 -0.32
CA LYS A 72 -5.82 1.08 -1.42
C LYS A 72 -6.50 -0.29 -1.53
N ALA A 73 -6.68 -0.99 -0.42
CA ALA A 73 -7.23 -2.34 -0.38
C ALA A 73 -8.69 -2.42 -0.84
N THR A 74 -9.43 -1.32 -0.69
CA THR A 74 -10.83 -1.24 -1.12
C THR A 74 -11.01 -0.50 -2.45
N ALA A 75 -9.93 -0.06 -3.09
CA ALA A 75 -10.01 0.57 -4.40
C ALA A 75 -10.46 -0.43 -5.48
N ASN A 76 -11.20 0.07 -6.47
CA ASN A 76 -11.66 -0.68 -7.62
C ASN A 76 -10.63 -0.57 -8.76
N ASP A 77 -9.89 -1.64 -8.99
CA ASP A 77 -8.95 -1.80 -10.11
C ASP A 77 -9.69 -1.69 -11.46
N THR A 78 -9.22 -0.81 -12.34
CA THR A 78 -9.82 -0.59 -13.67
C THR A 78 -8.98 -1.12 -14.82
N SER A 79 -8.04 -2.02 -14.54
CA SER A 79 -7.09 -2.64 -15.48
C SER A 79 -6.09 -1.68 -16.13
N LEU A 80 -5.97 -0.46 -15.61
CA LEU A 80 -4.89 0.45 -15.97
C LEU A 80 -3.62 0.04 -15.22
N SER A 81 -2.45 0.53 -15.65
CA SER A 81 -1.21 0.16 -14.97
C SER A 81 -1.12 0.77 -13.56
N ASP A 82 -0.35 0.13 -12.67
CA ASP A 82 -0.04 0.66 -11.33
C ASP A 82 0.51 2.09 -11.38
N THR A 83 1.25 2.44 -12.45
CA THR A 83 1.78 3.81 -12.63
C THR A 83 0.73 4.84 -13.05
N GLU A 84 -0.45 4.40 -13.48
CA GLU A 84 -1.56 5.23 -13.93
C GLU A 84 -2.64 5.38 -12.86
N GLU A 85 -2.94 4.31 -12.12
CA GLU A 85 -4.01 4.32 -11.11
C GLU A 85 -3.62 3.81 -9.70
N GLY A 86 -2.39 3.33 -9.51
CA GLY A 86 -1.98 2.70 -8.26
C GLY A 86 -2.82 1.45 -7.99
N ALA A 87 -3.48 1.40 -6.84
CA ALA A 87 -4.39 0.32 -6.45
C ALA A 87 -5.79 0.39 -7.12
N GLY A 88 -6.06 1.43 -7.91
CA GLY A 88 -7.34 1.62 -8.59
C GLY A 88 -8.13 2.82 -8.12
N ILE A 89 -9.37 2.94 -8.58
CA ILE A 89 -10.28 4.05 -8.24
C ILE A 89 -10.86 3.86 -6.84
N VAL A 90 -10.76 4.86 -5.98
CA VAL A 90 -11.35 4.82 -4.62
C VAL A 90 -12.83 4.40 -4.62
N ASP A 91 -13.20 3.43 -3.78
CA ASP A 91 -14.57 2.96 -3.60
C ASP A 91 -15.08 3.26 -2.18
N ALA A 92 -15.96 4.25 -2.08
CA ALA A 92 -16.51 4.67 -0.80
C ALA A 92 -17.38 3.61 -0.12
N GLN A 93 -18.06 2.75 -0.89
CA GLN A 93 -18.93 1.72 -0.35
C GLN A 93 -18.09 0.60 0.25
N ALA A 94 -17.15 0.06 -0.52
CA ALA A 94 -16.24 -0.99 -0.05
C ALA A 94 -15.44 -0.54 1.17
N ALA A 95 -14.99 0.73 1.19
CA ALA A 95 -14.25 1.34 2.28
C ALA A 95 -15.01 1.39 3.62
N VAL A 96 -16.33 1.60 3.61
CA VAL A 96 -17.14 1.67 4.85
C VAL A 96 -17.82 0.36 5.23
N GLU A 97 -17.97 -0.58 4.29
CA GLU A 97 -18.60 -1.88 4.54
C GLU A 97 -17.58 -2.96 4.95
N THR A 98 -16.29 -2.75 4.66
CA THR A 98 -15.19 -3.68 4.99
C THR A 98 -14.46 -3.21 6.24
N ASP A 99 -14.39 -4.06 7.27
CA ASP A 99 -13.67 -3.78 8.52
C ASP A 99 -12.15 -3.84 8.30
N PRO A 100 -11.39 -2.76 8.56
CA PRO A 100 -9.93 -2.73 8.38
C PRO A 100 -9.16 -3.64 9.37
N GLY A 101 -9.80 -4.11 10.44
CA GLY A 101 -9.24 -4.98 11.47
C GLY A 101 -9.66 -6.46 11.38
N SER A 102 -10.56 -6.82 10.46
CA SER A 102 -10.84 -8.22 10.15
C SER A 102 -9.78 -8.75 9.18
N GLY A 103 -8.65 -9.22 9.69
CA GLY A 103 -7.73 -10.04 8.92
C GLY A 103 -8.47 -11.24 8.31
N GLY A 104 -8.65 -11.25 6.99
CA GLY A 104 -9.32 -12.31 6.24
C GLY A 104 -10.24 -11.74 5.14
N GLY A 105 -9.86 -11.98 3.88
CA GLY A 105 -10.48 -11.36 2.71
C GLY A 105 -11.88 -11.82 2.31
N GLY A 106 -12.33 -11.21 1.21
CA GLY A 106 -13.51 -11.54 0.41
C GLY A 106 -14.56 -10.42 0.44
N GLY A 107 -15.00 -9.79 -0.65
CA GLY A 107 -14.77 -10.03 -2.08
C GLY A 107 -15.99 -9.55 -2.88
N GLY A 108 -15.76 -9.15 -4.14
CA GLY A 108 -16.77 -9.04 -5.20
C GLY A 108 -16.73 -7.70 -5.93
N GLY A 109 -16.47 -7.59 -7.24
CA GLY A 109 -16.31 -8.58 -8.30
C GLY A 109 -16.92 -8.00 -9.59
N GLY A 110 -16.15 -7.94 -10.69
CA GLY A 110 -16.71 -7.56 -11.98
C GLY A 110 -15.77 -7.32 -13.17
N GLY A 111 -15.01 -8.32 -13.58
CA GLY A 111 -14.90 -8.63 -15.03
C GLY A 111 -13.56 -8.45 -15.76
N GLY A 112 -12.79 -9.54 -15.85
CA GLY A 112 -12.33 -10.04 -17.15
C GLY A 112 -10.83 -10.09 -17.45
N GLY A 113 -10.15 -11.16 -17.03
CA GLY A 113 -9.24 -11.92 -17.92
C GLY A 113 -7.73 -11.79 -17.69
N GLY A 114 -7.16 -12.76 -16.97
CA GLY A 114 -5.70 -13.00 -16.85
C GLY A 114 -5.35 -13.23 -15.39
N GLY A 115 -5.20 -14.49 -14.98
CA GLY A 115 -5.05 -14.84 -13.56
C GLY A 115 -3.78 -14.26 -12.98
N GLY A 116 -3.93 -13.56 -11.86
CA GLY A 116 -2.88 -13.40 -10.87
C GLY A 116 -3.46 -13.66 -9.49
N GLY A 117 -2.81 -14.56 -8.76
CA GLY A 117 -3.09 -14.84 -7.36
C GLY A 117 -2.43 -13.78 -6.48
N THR A 118 -2.95 -13.60 -5.26
CA THR A 118 -2.29 -12.79 -4.24
C THR A 118 -2.36 -13.52 -2.92
N GLU A 119 -1.24 -13.63 -2.22
CA GLU A 119 -1.14 -14.21 -0.89
C GLU A 119 -0.52 -13.18 0.05
N THR A 120 -1.09 -13.04 1.25
CA THR A 120 -0.66 -12.04 2.22
C THR A 120 -0.40 -12.70 3.57
N THR A 121 0.77 -12.45 4.12
CA THR A 121 1.16 -12.89 5.46
C THR A 121 1.54 -11.70 6.31
N THR A 122 0.96 -11.60 7.49
CA THR A 122 1.24 -10.53 8.45
C THR A 122 1.79 -11.13 9.74
N LEU A 123 2.84 -10.51 10.29
CA LEU A 123 3.39 -10.83 11.59
C LEU A 123 3.66 -9.56 12.39
N THR A 124 3.62 -9.67 13.71
CA THR A 124 3.88 -8.56 14.62
C THR A 124 4.93 -8.96 15.63
N ASP A 125 5.91 -8.10 15.87
CA ASP A 125 6.88 -8.26 16.95
C ASP A 125 7.31 -6.89 17.50
N SER A 126 8.42 -6.83 18.24
CA SER A 126 8.89 -5.61 18.88
C SER A 126 10.40 -5.56 19.03
N LEU A 127 10.95 -4.36 18.86
CA LEU A 127 12.33 -4.04 19.14
C LEU A 127 12.44 -3.23 20.42
N SER A 128 13.47 -3.51 21.22
CA SER A 128 13.66 -2.93 22.54
C SER A 128 14.59 -1.71 22.57
N GLY A 129 15.31 -1.41 21.48
CA GLY A 129 16.23 -0.27 21.38
C GLY A 129 17.11 -0.30 20.14
N TYR A 130 17.97 0.71 19.99
CA TYR A 130 18.85 0.97 18.83
C TYR A 130 19.91 -0.11 18.48
N PHE A 131 19.92 -1.21 19.21
CA PHE A 131 20.85 -2.33 19.08
C PHE A 131 20.12 -3.65 18.86
N ASP A 132 18.79 -3.59 18.74
CA ASP A 132 17.91 -4.73 18.65
C ASP A 132 17.44 -4.90 17.21
N SER A 133 17.41 -6.15 16.77
CA SER A 133 16.93 -6.53 15.46
C SER A 133 16.24 -7.88 15.52
N ASN A 134 15.28 -8.07 14.62
CA ASN A 134 14.57 -9.33 14.47
C ASN A 134 14.72 -9.81 13.04
N CYS A 135 14.99 -11.10 12.86
CA CYS A 135 15.06 -11.74 11.56
C CYS A 135 13.93 -12.77 11.42
N TRP A 136 13.28 -12.74 10.27
CA TRP A 136 12.16 -13.58 9.88
C TRP A 136 12.50 -14.33 8.61
N THR A 137 11.96 -15.54 8.52
CA THR A 137 11.98 -16.37 7.31
C THR A 137 10.58 -16.50 6.79
N TYR A 138 10.41 -16.27 5.49
CA TYR A 138 9.15 -16.35 4.79
C TYR A 138 9.22 -17.39 3.67
N SER A 139 8.39 -18.43 3.77
CA SER A 139 8.26 -19.44 2.72
C SER A 139 7.20 -19.01 1.71
N PHE A 140 7.58 -18.99 0.44
CA PHE A 140 6.69 -18.61 -0.65
C PHE A 140 5.50 -19.56 -0.79
N ASN A 141 4.33 -18.99 -1.05
CA ASN A 141 3.10 -19.72 -1.36
C ASN A 141 3.00 -20.02 -2.85
N PHE A 142 3.49 -19.11 -3.70
CA PHE A 142 3.60 -19.33 -5.14
C PHE A 142 4.96 -19.93 -5.50
N ALA A 143 4.98 -20.78 -6.53
CA ALA A 143 6.23 -21.39 -7.00
C ALA A 143 7.12 -20.40 -7.78
N ASP A 144 6.49 -19.43 -8.44
CA ASP A 144 7.13 -18.42 -9.29
C ASP A 144 6.36 -17.09 -9.18
N PRO A 145 6.37 -16.43 -8.00
CA PRO A 145 5.67 -15.17 -7.82
C PRO A 145 6.27 -14.08 -8.72
N SER A 146 5.40 -13.34 -9.41
CA SER A 146 5.77 -12.23 -10.27
C SER A 146 6.18 -10.97 -9.51
N LYS A 147 5.82 -10.87 -8.23
CA LYS A 147 6.22 -9.77 -7.34
C LYS A 147 6.08 -10.18 -5.88
N VAL A 148 6.98 -9.69 -5.03
CA VAL A 148 6.85 -9.76 -3.57
C VAL A 148 7.05 -8.38 -2.98
N VAL A 149 6.14 -7.96 -2.11
CA VAL A 149 6.21 -6.68 -1.40
C VAL A 149 6.30 -6.94 0.09
N VAL A 150 7.31 -6.36 0.76
CA VAL A 150 7.49 -6.43 2.21
C VAL A 150 7.27 -5.03 2.77
N ASN A 151 6.21 -4.86 3.54
CA ASN A 151 5.87 -3.62 4.22
C ASN A 151 6.16 -3.74 5.71
N LEU A 152 6.87 -2.77 6.26
CA LEU A 152 7.09 -2.58 7.68
C LEU A 152 6.27 -1.38 8.13
N SER A 153 5.51 -1.54 9.20
CA SER A 153 4.90 -0.42 9.92
C SER A 153 5.29 -0.46 11.39
N GLY A 154 5.83 0.64 11.90
CA GLY A 154 6.32 0.74 13.26
C GLY A 154 5.81 1.98 14.00
N PRO A 155 6.35 2.27 15.18
CA PRO A 155 5.90 3.39 15.98
C PRO A 155 6.51 4.71 15.49
N SER A 156 5.69 5.76 15.36
CA SER A 156 6.08 7.07 14.80
C SER A 156 7.21 7.82 15.52
N ASN A 157 7.66 7.32 16.67
CA ASN A 157 8.76 7.86 17.47
C ASN A 157 10.02 6.97 17.44
N ALA A 158 10.08 6.03 16.51
CA ALA A 158 11.23 5.20 16.22
C ALA A 158 11.65 5.35 14.76
N ASP A 159 12.83 4.82 14.47
CA ASP A 159 13.48 4.77 13.17
C ASP A 159 13.90 3.32 12.98
N PHE A 160 13.14 2.59 12.17
CA PHE A 160 13.32 1.15 11.96
C PHE A 160 13.65 0.94 10.49
N ASP A 161 14.70 0.17 10.23
CA ASP A 161 15.16 -0.15 8.90
C ASP A 161 14.73 -1.57 8.50
N LEU A 162 14.47 -1.75 7.21
CA LEU A 162 14.04 -3.02 6.64
C LEU A 162 15.09 -3.53 5.65
N TYR A 163 15.44 -4.81 5.77
CA TYR A 163 16.37 -5.48 4.87
C TYR A 163 15.81 -6.84 4.44
N ALA A 164 16.10 -7.26 3.21
CA ALA A 164 15.70 -8.58 2.69
C ALA A 164 16.81 -9.25 1.87
N ASN A 165 16.88 -10.58 1.92
CA ASN A 165 17.70 -11.44 1.07
C ASN A 165 16.84 -12.54 0.43
N ASP A 166 17.09 -12.82 -0.85
CA ASP A 166 16.51 -13.93 -1.60
C ASP A 166 17.61 -14.80 -2.23
N GLY A 167 17.33 -16.07 -2.51
CA GLY A 167 18.34 -17.03 -3.00
C GLY A 167 19.50 -17.36 -2.04
N GLU A 168 19.62 -16.66 -0.91
CA GLU A 168 20.60 -16.92 0.14
C GLU A 168 19.93 -17.13 1.51
N ALA A 169 20.32 -18.21 2.21
CA ALA A 169 19.80 -18.55 3.53
C ALA A 169 20.50 -17.78 4.68
N THR A 170 20.58 -16.45 4.57
CA THR A 170 21.24 -15.58 5.54
C THR A 170 20.35 -14.40 5.92
N CYS A 171 20.24 -14.13 7.22
CA CYS A 171 19.55 -12.95 7.72
C CYS A 171 20.28 -11.70 7.23
N PRO A 172 19.62 -10.78 6.52
CA PRO A 172 20.24 -9.56 6.06
C PRO A 172 20.51 -8.61 7.22
N ASP A 173 21.52 -7.77 7.05
CA ASP A 173 21.80 -6.63 7.92
C ASP A 173 22.26 -5.42 7.11
N TYR A 174 22.61 -4.33 7.78
CA TYR A 174 23.11 -3.11 7.14
C TYR A 174 24.33 -3.32 6.22
N TYR A 175 25.18 -4.32 6.50
CA TYR A 175 26.41 -4.57 5.75
C TYR A 175 26.26 -5.65 4.68
N GLY A 176 25.26 -6.52 4.79
CA GLY A 176 24.97 -7.58 3.83
C GLY A 176 23.47 -7.74 3.62
N ASN A 177 22.98 -7.21 2.50
CA ASN A 177 21.60 -7.37 2.05
C ASN A 177 21.52 -7.32 0.52
N ASP A 178 20.51 -7.96 -0.05
CA ASP A 178 20.14 -7.85 -1.47
C ASP A 178 19.19 -6.66 -1.70
N TYR A 179 18.30 -6.43 -0.72
CA TYR A 179 17.34 -5.33 -0.73
C TYR A 179 17.32 -4.61 0.61
N ALA A 180 17.11 -3.30 0.57
CA ALA A 180 16.99 -2.47 1.76
C ALA A 180 16.04 -1.30 1.54
N SER A 181 15.33 -0.92 2.61
CA SER A 181 14.58 0.32 2.73
C SER A 181 14.86 0.89 4.12
N TYR A 182 15.36 2.13 4.15
CA TYR A 182 15.67 2.86 5.36
C TYR A 182 15.40 4.34 5.13
N THR A 183 14.45 4.90 5.87
CA THR A 183 14.06 6.30 5.84
C THR A 183 14.47 6.98 7.14
N LEU A 184 13.66 7.92 7.65
CA LEU A 184 13.89 8.57 8.95
C LEU A 184 12.81 8.18 9.96
N GLY A 185 12.04 7.15 9.64
CA GLY A 185 10.87 6.71 10.38
C GLY A 185 10.85 5.19 10.49
N SER A 186 9.79 4.68 11.08
CA SER A 186 9.66 3.25 11.35
C SER A 186 8.87 2.48 10.29
N ASP A 187 8.46 3.17 9.22
CA ASP A 187 7.65 2.60 8.13
C ASP A 187 8.55 2.44 6.90
N GLU A 188 8.68 1.22 6.40
CA GLU A 188 9.58 0.89 5.29
C GLU A 188 8.91 -0.06 4.30
N SER A 189 9.36 -0.06 3.05
CA SER A 189 8.79 -0.95 2.04
C SER A 189 9.85 -1.41 1.03
N ILE A 190 9.89 -2.72 0.79
CA ILE A 190 10.73 -3.35 -0.23
C ILE A 190 9.80 -4.01 -1.26
N THR A 191 10.10 -3.84 -2.55
CA THR A 191 9.41 -4.52 -3.66
C THR A 191 10.42 -5.31 -4.49
N ILE A 192 10.11 -6.58 -4.76
CA ILE A 192 10.96 -7.54 -5.47
C ILE A 192 10.17 -8.11 -6.65
N ASP A 193 10.48 -7.69 -7.88
CA ASP A 193 9.73 -8.12 -9.08
C ASP A 193 10.22 -9.46 -9.68
N ASN A 194 11.37 -9.98 -9.26
CA ASN A 194 11.93 -11.24 -9.77
C ASN A 194 12.61 -11.99 -8.63
N VAL A 195 11.82 -12.39 -7.64
CA VAL A 195 12.37 -12.99 -6.42
C VAL A 195 12.96 -14.37 -6.71
N ASP A 196 14.15 -14.63 -6.17
CA ASP A 196 14.78 -15.94 -6.23
C ASP A 196 14.15 -16.88 -5.18
N THR A 197 13.25 -17.76 -5.65
CA THR A 197 12.55 -18.75 -4.82
C THR A 197 13.37 -20.01 -4.51
N SER A 198 14.67 -20.04 -4.81
CA SER A 198 15.53 -21.20 -4.51
C SER A 198 15.77 -21.41 -3.01
N THR A 199 15.55 -20.38 -2.19
CA THR A 199 15.50 -20.43 -0.72
C THR A 199 14.26 -19.68 -0.22
N ASP A 200 13.94 -19.77 1.08
CA ASP A 200 12.98 -18.85 1.71
C ASP A 200 13.50 -17.40 1.62
N LEU A 201 12.58 -16.41 1.67
CA LEU A 201 12.92 -14.99 1.81
C LEU A 201 13.32 -14.70 3.26
N TYR A 202 14.48 -14.08 3.46
CA TYR A 202 14.94 -13.65 4.79
C TYR A 202 14.71 -12.16 4.94
N VAL A 203 14.00 -11.74 5.98
CA VAL A 203 13.64 -10.34 6.24
C VAL A 203 14.12 -9.93 7.63
N SER A 204 14.89 -8.85 7.72
CA SER A 204 15.33 -8.29 8.99
C SER A 204 14.73 -6.91 9.21
N VAL A 205 14.28 -6.67 10.44
CA VAL A 205 13.91 -5.35 10.94
C VAL A 205 14.96 -4.94 11.97
N ASP A 206 15.63 -3.83 11.73
CA ASP A 206 16.64 -3.28 12.63
C ASP A 206 16.14 -1.97 13.23
N SER A 207 16.41 -1.75 14.52
CA SER A 207 16.10 -0.47 15.14
C SER A 207 17.31 0.45 15.00
N TYR A 208 17.28 1.40 14.07
CA TYR A 208 18.25 2.48 14.03
C TYR A 208 18.14 3.40 15.25
N SER A 209 16.90 3.72 15.64
CA SER A 209 16.63 4.46 16.88
C SER A 209 15.21 4.21 17.41
N GLY A 210 15.00 4.41 18.71
CA GLY A 210 13.72 4.18 19.35
C GLY A 210 13.47 2.71 19.70
N SER A 211 12.23 2.38 20.00
CA SER A 211 11.78 1.03 20.36
C SER A 211 10.26 0.96 20.25
N GLY A 212 9.74 -0.26 20.16
CA GLY A 212 8.30 -0.50 20.16
C GLY A 212 7.92 -1.66 19.25
N LYS A 213 6.60 -1.83 19.11
CA LYS A 213 6.03 -2.89 18.29
C LYS A 213 6.03 -2.46 16.83
N TYR A 214 6.24 -3.42 15.95
CA TYR A 214 6.08 -3.25 14.52
C TYR A 214 5.23 -4.39 13.93
N THR A 215 4.73 -4.15 12.74
CA THR A 215 4.04 -5.13 11.90
C THR A 215 4.82 -5.27 10.61
N LEU A 216 5.12 -6.51 10.24
CA LEU A 216 5.62 -6.87 8.92
C LEU A 216 4.47 -7.50 8.13
N GLU A 217 4.24 -7.02 6.92
CA GLU A 217 3.31 -7.60 5.95
C GLU A 217 4.08 -7.98 4.70
N ILE A 218 3.94 -9.23 4.27
CA ILE A 218 4.54 -9.76 3.05
C ILE A 218 3.41 -10.14 2.10
N VAL A 219 3.42 -9.57 0.90
CA VAL A 219 2.42 -9.81 -0.14
C VAL A 219 3.12 -10.43 -1.35
N GLU A 220 2.71 -11.63 -1.73
CA GLU A 220 3.11 -12.27 -2.99
C GLU A 220 2.05 -12.07 -4.06
N TYR A 221 2.49 -11.88 -5.30
CA TYR A 221 1.65 -11.80 -6.49
C TYR A 221 2.09 -12.89 -7.46
N GLU A 222 1.14 -13.56 -8.13
CA GLU A 222 1.37 -14.52 -9.23
C GLU A 222 1.06 -13.85 -10.56
#